data_AF-A0A3B9QC92-F1
#
_entry.id   AF-A0A3B9QC92-F1
#
_cell.length_a   1.000
_cell.length_b   1.000
_cell.length_c   1.000
_cell.angle_alpha   90.00
_cell.angle_beta   90.00
_cell.angle_gamma   90.00
#
_symmetry.space_group_name_H-M   'P 1'
#
loop_
_entity.id
_entity.type
_entity.pdbx_description
1 polymer ?
#
loop_
_entity_poly.entity_id
_entity_poly.type
_entity_poly.pdbx_seq_one_letter_code
_entity_poly.pdbx_strand_id
1 'polypeptide(L)'
;LAALKFYTELFTVHKVSPPATPSYGEDDFRSMMAQNRVAMAISGPWAFPLIEMANPAIKGNYAVALHPYSAEPASVLGGWASVISSTSKMKDEAWQFIEYITSYDVW
;
A
#
# COMPACT_ATOMS: atom_id res chain seq x y z
N LEU A 1 18.80 -15.05 -4.70
CA LEU A 1 19.61 -13.80 -4.65
C LEU A 1 19.26 -12.80 -5.76
N ALA A 2 18.91 -13.24 -6.98
CA ALA A 2 18.60 -12.35 -8.11
C ALA A 2 17.54 -11.26 -7.80
N ALA A 3 16.44 -11.60 -7.11
CA ALA A 3 15.41 -10.62 -6.74
C ALA A 3 15.93 -9.50 -5.82
N LEU A 4 16.69 -9.85 -4.77
CA LEU A 4 17.31 -8.88 -3.87
C LEU A 4 18.31 -7.98 -4.61
N LYS A 5 19.11 -8.58 -5.51
CA LYS A 5 20.06 -7.83 -6.34
C LYS A 5 19.31 -6.82 -7.22
N PHE A 6 18.32 -7.26 -8.01
CA PHE A 6 17.57 -6.35 -8.87
C PHE A 6 16.87 -5.22 -8.10
N TYR A 7 16.21 -5.55 -6.98
CA TYR A 7 15.53 -4.56 -6.15
C TYR A 7 16.51 -3.49 -5.61
N THR A 8 17.69 -3.90 -5.17
CA THR A 8 18.72 -2.96 -4.68
C THR A 8 19.42 -2.21 -5.81
N GLU A 9 19.54 -2.80 -7.01
CA GLU A 9 20.14 -2.16 -8.19
C GLU A 9 19.29 -1.03 -8.77
N LEU A 10 17.95 -1.06 -8.63
CA LEU A 10 17.07 0.06 -9.00
C LEU A 10 17.51 1.38 -8.33
N PHE A 11 17.92 1.30 -7.05
CA PHE A 11 18.44 2.42 -6.29
C PHE A 11 19.95 2.64 -6.48
N THR A 12 20.75 1.58 -6.36
CA THR A 12 22.21 1.70 -6.28
C THR A 12 22.90 1.85 -7.63
N VAL A 13 22.38 1.23 -8.69
CA VAL A 13 22.99 1.21 -10.03
C VAL A 13 22.19 2.06 -11.01
N HIS A 14 20.89 1.79 -11.16
CA HIS A 14 20.04 2.43 -12.16
C HIS A 14 19.59 3.85 -11.77
N LYS A 15 19.67 4.19 -10.48
CA LYS A 15 19.32 5.51 -9.94
C LYS A 15 17.89 5.96 -10.31
N VAL A 16 16.96 5.02 -10.43
CA VAL A 16 15.55 5.30 -10.76
C VAL A 16 14.68 5.48 -9.52
N SER A 17 15.21 5.20 -8.34
CA SER A 17 14.56 5.48 -7.05
C SER A 17 15.19 6.70 -6.37
N PRO A 18 14.41 7.55 -5.67
CA PRO A 18 14.91 8.74 -4.97
C PRO A 18 16.09 8.47 -4.02
N PRO A 19 17.02 9.41 -3.79
CA PRO A 19 18.21 9.21 -2.94
C PRO A 19 17.93 8.73 -1.51
N ALA A 20 16.79 9.12 -0.92
CA ALA A 20 16.37 8.74 0.42
C ALA A 20 15.47 7.48 0.45
N THR A 21 15.45 6.69 -0.63
CA THR A 21 14.72 5.40 -0.71
C THR A 21 14.94 4.49 0.50
N PRO A 22 16.16 4.36 1.09
CA PRO A 22 16.35 3.51 2.27
C PRO A 22 15.54 3.93 3.51
N SER A 23 15.09 5.20 3.58
CA SER A 23 14.25 5.72 4.66
C SER A 23 12.78 5.85 4.29
N TYR A 24 12.40 5.55 3.05
CA TYR A 24 11.03 5.73 2.58
C TYR A 24 10.22 4.44 2.65
N GLY A 25 8.94 4.62 2.98
CA GLY A 25 7.91 3.62 2.82
C GLY A 25 7.04 3.89 1.60
N GLU A 26 6.01 3.07 1.45
CA GLU A 26 5.01 3.22 0.40
C GLU A 26 4.30 4.60 0.44
N ASP A 27 3.98 5.09 1.64
CA ASP A 27 3.25 6.35 1.84
C ASP A 27 4.02 7.57 1.30
N ASP A 28 5.35 7.56 1.42
CA ASP A 28 6.22 8.60 0.89
C ASP A 28 6.15 8.61 -0.65
N PHE A 29 6.22 7.43 -1.27
CA PHE A 29 6.12 7.32 -2.72
C PHE A 29 4.74 7.69 -3.25
N ARG A 30 3.65 7.35 -2.55
CA ARG A 30 2.30 7.82 -2.89
C ARG A 30 2.22 9.34 -2.85
N SER A 31 2.79 9.96 -1.83
CA SER A 31 2.82 11.43 -1.68
C SER A 31 3.64 12.09 -2.79
N MET A 32 4.76 11.50 -3.19
CA MET A 32 5.56 11.98 -4.31
C MET A 32 4.88 11.76 -5.67
N MET A 33 4.14 10.67 -5.84
CA MET A 33 3.33 10.42 -7.05
C MET A 33 2.22 11.47 -7.17
N ALA A 34 1.53 11.79 -6.07
CA ALA A 34 0.54 12.88 -6.04
C ALA A 34 1.14 14.23 -6.48
N GLN A 35 2.44 14.45 -6.23
CA GLN A 35 3.19 15.65 -6.65
C GLN A 35 3.79 15.53 -8.07
N ASN A 36 3.49 14.48 -8.83
CA ASN A 36 4.09 14.18 -10.13
C ASN A 36 5.63 14.02 -10.09
N ARG A 37 6.19 13.58 -8.96
CA ARG A 37 7.64 13.39 -8.77
C ARG A 37 8.08 11.94 -8.88
N VAL A 38 7.16 11.00 -8.75
CA VAL A 38 7.37 9.55 -8.89
C VAL A 38 6.32 9.00 -9.83
N ALA A 39 6.76 8.30 -10.88
CA ALA A 39 5.87 7.78 -11.92
C ALA A 39 5.34 6.37 -11.61
N MET A 40 6.07 5.57 -10.82
CA MET A 40 5.70 4.21 -10.45
C MET A 40 6.04 3.96 -8.98
N ALA A 41 5.13 3.32 -8.25
CA ALA A 41 5.32 2.91 -6.87
C ALA A 41 4.56 1.60 -6.62
N ILE A 42 5.04 0.78 -5.69
CA ILE A 42 4.28 -0.38 -5.20
C ILE A 42 3.21 0.14 -4.26
N SER A 43 1.96 -0.23 -4.49
CA SER A 43 0.85 0.13 -3.62
C SER A 43 -0.34 -0.81 -3.82
N GLY A 44 -1.42 -0.58 -3.08
CA GLY A 44 -2.67 -1.34 -3.16
C GLY A 44 -3.92 -0.46 -3.07
N PRO A 45 -5.10 -1.08 -2.94
CA PRO A 45 -6.38 -0.37 -3.07
C PRO A 45 -6.62 0.70 -1.99
N TRP A 46 -5.97 0.59 -0.82
CA TRP A 46 -6.04 1.61 0.23
C TRP A 46 -5.52 2.98 -0.23
N ALA A 47 -4.66 3.03 -1.26
CA ALA A 47 -4.05 4.27 -1.73
C ALA A 47 -4.97 5.13 -2.59
N PHE A 48 -6.04 4.59 -3.19
CA PHE A 48 -6.94 5.33 -4.09
C PHE A 48 -7.57 6.57 -3.43
N PRO A 49 -8.24 6.46 -2.26
CA PRO A 49 -8.78 7.65 -1.60
C PRO A 49 -7.67 8.58 -1.11
N LEU A 50 -6.51 8.04 -0.70
CA LEU A 50 -5.42 8.82 -0.12
C LEU A 50 -4.69 9.66 -1.17
N ILE A 51 -4.45 9.12 -2.37
CA ILE A 51 -3.77 9.85 -3.45
C ILE A 51 -4.67 10.92 -4.04
N GLU A 52 -5.98 10.65 -4.20
CA GLU A 52 -6.96 11.61 -4.66
C GLU A 52 -7.19 12.74 -3.64
N MET A 53 -7.14 12.43 -2.33
CA MET A 53 -7.20 13.45 -1.29
C MET A 53 -5.94 14.32 -1.27
N ALA A 54 -4.76 13.74 -1.50
CA ALA A 54 -3.50 14.47 -1.56
C ALA A 54 -3.40 15.38 -2.81
N ASN A 55 -3.96 14.93 -3.94
CA ASN A 55 -4.07 15.72 -5.16
C ASN A 55 -5.35 15.36 -5.93
N PRO A 56 -6.45 16.12 -5.78
CA PRO A 56 -7.70 15.83 -6.48
C PRO A 56 -7.59 15.81 -8.01
N ALA A 57 -6.64 16.57 -8.58
CA ALA A 57 -6.42 16.62 -10.03
C ALA A 57 -5.72 15.37 -10.59
N ILE A 58 -5.20 14.48 -9.74
CA ILE A 58 -4.62 13.20 -10.19
C ILE A 58 -5.70 12.21 -10.62
N LYS A 59 -6.96 12.41 -10.22
CA LYS A 59 -8.07 11.51 -10.56
C LYS A 59 -8.18 11.35 -12.08
N GLY A 60 -8.16 10.10 -12.55
CA GLY A 60 -8.14 9.76 -13.98
C GLY A 60 -6.78 9.86 -14.67
N ASN A 61 -5.75 10.34 -13.96
CA ASN A 61 -4.37 10.48 -14.45
C ASN A 61 -3.39 9.48 -13.78
N TYR A 62 -3.91 8.49 -13.08
CA TYR A 62 -3.16 7.33 -12.58
C TYR A 62 -3.90 6.04 -12.88
N ALA A 63 -3.17 4.93 -12.92
CA ALA A 63 -3.73 3.60 -13.14
C ALA A 63 -2.99 2.56 -12.30
N VAL A 64 -3.60 1.38 -12.18
CA VAL A 64 -2.97 0.21 -11.56
C VAL A 64 -2.72 -0.86 -12.61
N ALA A 65 -1.68 -1.66 -12.37
CA ALA A 65 -1.34 -2.81 -13.19
C ALA A 65 -0.76 -3.90 -12.30
N LEU A 66 -0.68 -5.13 -12.82
CA LEU A 66 0.11 -6.20 -12.20
C LEU A 66 1.57 -5.73 -12.07
N HIS A 67 2.18 -5.98 -10.91
CA HIS A 67 3.59 -5.64 -10.71
C HIS A 67 4.47 -6.37 -11.75
N PRO A 68 5.44 -5.68 -12.39
CA PRO A 68 6.38 -6.33 -13.30
C PRO A 68 7.06 -7.54 -12.66
N TYR A 69 7.13 -8.66 -13.37
CA TYR A 69 7.66 -9.90 -12.86
C TYR A 69 8.76 -10.45 -13.75
N SER A 70 9.59 -11.35 -13.21
CA SER A 70 10.65 -12.02 -13.95
C SER A 70 10.24 -13.40 -14.43
N ALA A 71 9.84 -14.30 -13.51
CA ALA A 71 9.47 -15.67 -13.85
C ALA A 71 7.95 -15.86 -13.82
N GLU A 72 7.32 -15.50 -12.70
CA GLU A 72 5.89 -15.71 -12.48
C GLU A 72 5.23 -14.43 -11.93
N PRO A 73 4.00 -14.11 -12.37
CA PRO A 73 3.17 -13.10 -11.72
C PRO A 73 3.07 -13.32 -10.22
N ALA A 74 3.29 -12.26 -9.44
CA ALA A 74 3.15 -12.32 -8.00
C ALA A 74 2.54 -11.05 -7.45
N SER A 75 1.73 -11.20 -6.40
CA SER A 75 1.23 -10.12 -5.56
C SER A 75 1.29 -10.57 -4.11
N VAL A 76 1.56 -9.65 -3.18
CA VAL A 76 1.60 -9.95 -1.76
C VAL A 76 0.22 -9.68 -1.16
N LEU A 77 -0.37 -10.68 -0.51
CA LEU A 77 -1.61 -10.49 0.23
C LEU A 77 -1.32 -9.64 1.48
N GLY A 78 -2.08 -8.56 1.62
CA GLY A 78 -2.08 -7.70 2.80
C GLY A 78 -3.50 -7.49 3.31
N GLY A 79 -3.61 -6.80 4.44
CA GLY A 79 -4.88 -6.48 5.07
C GLY A 79 -4.75 -6.36 6.58
N TRP A 80 -5.89 -6.14 7.23
CA TRP A 80 -5.99 -6.01 8.67
C TRP A 80 -7.06 -6.97 9.19
N ALA A 81 -6.82 -7.55 10.35
CA ALA A 81 -7.81 -8.33 11.07
C ALA A 81 -8.17 -7.61 12.37
N SER A 82 -9.45 -7.58 12.70
CA SER A 82 -9.94 -7.12 14.00
C SER A 82 -9.81 -8.24 15.01
N VAL A 83 -9.18 -7.96 16.17
CA VAL A 83 -8.93 -8.95 17.22
C VAL A 83 -9.43 -8.46 18.57
N ILE A 84 -9.93 -9.37 19.40
CA ILE A 84 -10.36 -9.08 20.78
C ILE A 84 -9.28 -9.58 21.73
N SER A 85 -8.76 -8.68 22.58
CA SER A 85 -7.80 -9.08 23.62
C SER A 85 -8.39 -10.14 24.55
N SER A 86 -7.61 -11.17 24.86
CA SER A 86 -8.02 -12.25 25.77
C SER A 86 -8.33 -11.75 27.19
N THR A 87 -7.76 -10.62 27.59
CA THR A 87 -7.94 -9.96 28.89
C THR A 87 -9.02 -8.87 28.90
N SER A 88 -9.69 -8.62 27.77
CA SER A 88 -10.80 -7.66 27.71
C SER A 88 -11.91 -8.04 28.69
N LYS A 89 -12.46 -7.04 29.39
CA LYS A 89 -13.66 -7.18 30.23
C LYS A 89 -14.96 -6.95 29.46
N MET A 90 -14.87 -6.46 28.22
CA MET A 90 -15.98 -6.06 27.34
C MET A 90 -15.94 -6.90 26.06
N LYS A 91 -15.97 -8.23 26.19
CA LYS A 91 -15.78 -9.13 25.03
C LYS A 91 -17.01 -9.17 24.13
N ASP A 92 -18.19 -9.16 24.71
CA ASP A 92 -19.45 -9.24 23.97
C ASP A 92 -19.70 -7.94 23.19
N GLU A 93 -19.43 -6.78 23.80
CA GLU A 93 -19.53 -5.48 23.13
C GLU A 93 -18.47 -5.32 22.04
N ALA A 94 -17.24 -5.79 22.28
CA ALA A 94 -16.20 -5.81 21.27
C ALA A 94 -16.58 -6.73 20.09
N TRP A 95 -17.22 -7.88 20.36
CA TRP A 95 -17.73 -8.77 19.33
C TRP A 95 -18.83 -8.11 18.51
N GLN A 96 -19.82 -7.48 19.16
CA GLN A 96 -20.89 -6.73 18.48
C GLN A 96 -20.32 -5.62 17.59
N PHE A 97 -19.28 -4.91 18.05
CA PHE A 97 -18.61 -3.91 17.23
C PHE A 97 -17.92 -4.53 16.01
N ILE A 98 -17.19 -5.65 16.18
CA ILE A 98 -16.54 -6.35 15.06
C ILE A 98 -17.59 -6.84 14.05
N GLU A 99 -18.70 -7.41 14.52
CA GLU A 99 -19.81 -7.85 13.68
C GLU A 99 -20.40 -6.68 12.87
N TYR A 100 -20.59 -5.52 13.51
CA TYR A 100 -21.07 -4.31 12.84
C TYR A 100 -20.09 -3.82 11.75
N ILE A 101 -18.82 -3.63 12.07
CA ILE A 101 -17.84 -3.05 11.12
C ILE A 101 -17.44 -4.00 9.98
N THR A 102 -17.74 -5.29 10.11
CA THR A 102 -17.51 -6.30 9.07
C THR A 102 -18.81 -6.76 8.39
N SER A 103 -19.93 -6.13 8.71
CA SER A 103 -21.22 -6.39 8.05
C SER A 103 -21.23 -5.91 6.60
N TYR A 104 -22.09 -6.54 5.79
CA TYR A 104 -22.26 -6.21 4.37
C TYR A 104 -22.67 -4.75 4.11
N ASP A 105 -23.39 -4.11 5.04
CA ASP A 105 -23.87 -2.74 4.86
C ASP A 105 -22.80 -1.68 5.16
N VAL A 106 -21.78 -2.03 5.96
CA VAL A 106 -20.69 -1.11 6.34
C VAL A 106 -19.49 -1.26 5.41
N TRP A 107 -19.25 -2.46 4.90
CA TRP A 107 -18.13 -2.78 4.02
C TRP A 107 -18.51 -2.63 2.54
#